data_AF-A0A7K5TPU0-F1
#
_entry.id   AF-A0A7K5TPU0-F1
#
_cell.length_a   1.000
_cell.length_b   1.000
_cell.length_c   1.000
_cell.angle_alpha   90.00
_cell.angle_beta   90.00
_cell.angle_gamma   90.00
#
_symmetry.space_group_name_H-M   'P 1'
#
loop_
_entity.id
_entity.type
_entity.pdbx_description
1 polymer ?
#
loop_
_entity_poly.entity_id
_entity_poly.type
_entity_poly.pdbx_seq_one_letter_code
_entity_poly.pdbx_strand_id
1 'polypeptide(L)'
;LISGGSIVSAEAVWDHVTMANRELAFKAGDVIKVLDASNKDWWWGQIDDEEGWFPASFVRLWVNQEDGVEEGTSDVQNGHLDPSADCLCLGRTVQNRDQMRANVINEIMSTERHYIKHLKDICEGYLKQCRKRRDMFSDEQLKIIFGNIEDIYRFQMGFVRDLEKQYNNEDPHLSEIGPCFLEHQDGFWIYSEYCNNHLDACMELSKLMKDSRYQHFFEACRLLQQMIDIAIDGFLLTPVQKICKYPLQLAELLKYTAQEHSDYRYVAAALAVMRNVTLQINERKRRLENIDKIAQWQASVLDWEGDDILDRSSELIYTGEMSWIYQPYGRNQQRVFFLFDHQMVLCKKDLIRRDILYYKGRIDMDKYEVVDIDDGRDDDFNVSMKNAFKLHNKETEEMHLFFAKKLEEKLRWLRAFREERKMVKEDEKIGFEISENQKRQAAMTVKKVSKQKGVSYSKSVPPAYPPPQDPLNQGQYMVTDGISQSQVFEFTEPRRSQAPFWQNFSRLTPFKK
;
A
#
# COMPACT_ATOMS: atom_id res chain seq x y z
N LEU A 1 18.86 -23.98 -2.93
CA LEU A 1 19.37 -22.82 -3.70
C LEU A 1 19.31 -21.64 -2.74
N ILE A 2 20.19 -21.51 -1.75
CA ILE A 2 21.60 -21.12 -1.83
C ILE A 2 22.31 -21.78 -0.64
N SER A 3 23.34 -22.58 -0.89
CA SER A 3 24.17 -23.19 0.15
C SER A 3 25.62 -22.88 -0.17
N GLY A 4 26.10 -21.72 0.28
CA GLY A 4 27.48 -21.30 0.15
C GLY A 4 27.65 -19.79 -0.04
N GLY A 5 27.91 -19.07 1.05
CA GLY A 5 28.78 -17.89 1.17
C GLY A 5 28.63 -16.65 0.27
N SER A 6 27.90 -16.65 -0.83
CA SER A 6 27.72 -15.45 -1.66
C SER A 6 26.66 -14.57 -1.04
N ILE A 7 27.02 -13.32 -0.74
CA ILE A 7 26.05 -12.29 -0.34
C ILE A 7 25.13 -12.05 -1.53
N VAL A 8 23.85 -12.46 -1.41
CA VAL A 8 22.84 -12.19 -2.42
C VAL A 8 22.03 -10.98 -1.96
N SER A 9 22.08 -9.89 -2.73
CA SER A 9 21.22 -8.74 -2.48
C SER A 9 19.87 -8.97 -3.16
N ALA A 10 18.80 -8.49 -2.55
CA ALA A 10 17.46 -8.46 -3.11
C ALA A 10 16.90 -7.04 -3.06
N GLU A 11 16.02 -6.70 -3.98
CA GLU A 11 15.33 -5.41 -4.03
C GLU A 11 13.86 -5.62 -3.71
N ALA A 12 13.33 -4.85 -2.77
CA ALA A 12 11.93 -4.90 -2.38
C ALA A 12 11.04 -4.48 -3.57
N VAL A 13 10.09 -5.34 -3.91
CA VAL A 13 9.11 -5.13 -4.98
C VAL A 13 7.78 -4.61 -4.39
N TRP A 14 7.52 -4.92 -3.13
CA TRP A 14 6.36 -4.48 -2.36
C TRP A 14 6.80 -3.90 -1.03
N ASP A 15 5.97 -3.03 -0.46
CA ASP A 15 6.14 -2.64 0.94
C ASP A 15 5.83 -3.84 1.83
N HIS A 16 6.70 -4.12 2.79
CA HIS A 16 6.41 -5.03 3.89
C HIS A 16 6.20 -4.19 5.15
N VAL A 17 4.94 -3.91 5.46
CA VAL A 17 4.56 -3.20 6.69
C VAL A 17 4.24 -4.23 7.76
N THR A 18 5.02 -4.24 8.82
CA THR A 18 4.86 -5.17 9.94
C THR A 18 5.00 -4.45 11.28
N MET A 19 4.30 -4.96 12.29
CA MET A 19 4.40 -4.51 13.69
C MET A 19 5.07 -5.55 14.58
N ALA A 20 5.53 -6.66 14.01
CA ALA A 20 6.19 -7.74 14.73
C ALA A 20 7.69 -7.46 14.83
N ASN A 21 8.25 -7.42 16.05
CA ASN A 21 9.67 -7.15 16.31
C ASN A 21 10.68 -8.15 15.70
N ARG A 22 10.21 -9.17 14.97
CA ARG A 22 11.06 -10.19 14.33
C ARG A 22 10.96 -10.16 12.80
N GLU A 23 10.12 -9.31 12.25
CA GLU A 23 9.93 -9.16 10.80
C GLU A 23 10.60 -7.86 10.35
N LEU A 24 11.18 -7.86 9.16
CA LEU A 24 11.92 -6.72 8.60
C LEU A 24 10.96 -5.83 7.82
N ALA A 25 10.68 -4.62 8.29
CA ALA A 25 9.84 -3.68 7.56
C ALA A 25 10.64 -2.98 6.45
N PHE A 26 10.03 -2.79 5.27
CA PHE A 26 10.65 -2.07 4.15
C PHE A 26 9.63 -1.52 3.17
N LYS A 27 10.09 -0.64 2.29
CA LYS A 27 9.34 -0.08 1.17
C LYS A 27 9.82 -0.67 -0.16
N ALA A 28 8.93 -0.70 -1.14
CA ALA A 28 9.28 -1.03 -2.51
C ALA A 28 10.43 -0.12 -3.01
N GLY A 29 11.49 -0.75 -3.52
CA GLY A 29 12.74 -0.12 -3.93
C GLY A 29 13.90 -0.27 -2.94
N ASP A 30 13.65 -0.66 -1.68
CA ASP A 30 14.71 -0.85 -0.69
C ASP A 30 15.58 -2.07 -1.04
N VAL A 31 16.90 -1.97 -0.84
CA VAL A 31 17.84 -3.06 -1.08
C VAL A 31 18.10 -3.82 0.21
N ILE A 32 17.74 -5.10 0.22
CA ILE A 32 17.84 -6.04 1.34
C ILE A 32 19.01 -6.99 1.10
N LYS A 33 19.90 -7.11 2.08
CA LYS A 33 20.93 -8.14 2.07
C LYS A 33 20.34 -9.46 2.57
N VAL A 34 20.25 -10.48 1.73
CA VAL A 34 19.67 -11.79 2.12
C VAL A 34 20.73 -12.61 2.88
N LEU A 35 20.43 -12.92 4.13
CA LEU A 35 21.30 -13.66 5.04
C LEU A 35 20.95 -15.16 5.12
N ASP A 36 19.66 -15.50 5.07
CA ASP A 36 19.17 -16.88 5.00
C ASP A 36 17.97 -17.00 4.06
N ALA A 37 18.06 -17.91 3.09
CA ALA A 37 17.01 -18.26 2.13
C ALA A 37 16.68 -19.76 2.14
N SER A 38 16.90 -20.43 3.29
CA SER A 38 16.64 -21.86 3.46
C SER A 38 15.16 -22.23 3.40
N ASN A 39 14.27 -21.31 3.81
CA ASN A 39 12.82 -21.45 3.71
C ASN A 39 12.31 -20.87 2.37
N LYS A 40 11.29 -21.51 1.79
CA LYS A 40 10.74 -21.15 0.48
C LYS A 40 9.98 -19.83 0.47
N ASP A 41 9.34 -19.48 1.60
CA ASP A 41 8.38 -18.39 1.67
C ASP A 41 8.88 -17.22 2.55
N TRP A 42 9.75 -17.49 3.53
CA TRP A 42 10.27 -16.49 4.46
C TRP A 42 11.80 -16.53 4.53
N TRP A 43 12.45 -15.40 4.27
CA TRP A 43 13.89 -15.25 4.29
C TRP A 43 14.32 -14.33 5.43
N TRP A 44 15.53 -14.53 5.95
CA TRP A 44 16.14 -13.60 6.90
C TRP A 44 17.06 -12.66 6.14
N GLY A 45 16.98 -11.36 6.43
CA GLY A 45 17.90 -10.40 5.83
C GLY A 45 17.98 -9.11 6.60
N GLN A 46 18.73 -8.19 6.01
CA GLN A 46 19.19 -6.99 6.67
C GLN A 46 19.01 -5.77 5.75
N ILE A 47 18.49 -4.69 6.32
CA ILE A 47 18.54 -3.33 5.75
C ILE A 47 19.25 -2.45 6.77
N ASP A 48 20.32 -1.78 6.36
CA ASP A 48 21.18 -1.00 7.25
C ASP A 48 21.58 -1.79 8.52
N ASP A 49 21.11 -1.36 9.70
CA ASP A 49 21.37 -1.99 11.00
C ASP A 49 20.22 -2.88 11.51
N GLU A 50 19.10 -2.97 10.79
CA GLU A 50 17.95 -3.78 11.19
C GLU A 50 17.92 -5.14 10.46
N GLU A 51 17.69 -6.20 11.24
CA GLU A 51 17.56 -7.58 10.74
C GLU A 51 16.19 -8.16 11.08
N GLY A 52 15.63 -8.93 10.16
CA GLY A 52 14.33 -9.55 10.38
C GLY A 52 13.95 -10.56 9.30
N TRP A 53 12.86 -11.29 9.57
CA TRP A 53 12.22 -12.16 8.60
C TRP A 53 11.41 -11.32 7.62
N PHE A 54 11.47 -11.66 6.34
CA PHE A 54 10.61 -11.06 5.33
C PHE A 54 10.16 -12.09 4.31
N PRO A 55 9.00 -11.88 3.67
CA PRO A 55 8.48 -12.80 2.67
C PRO A 55 9.31 -12.75 1.38
N ALA A 56 9.80 -13.90 0.94
CA ALA A 56 10.58 -14.06 -0.29
C ALA A 56 9.85 -13.55 -1.53
N SER A 57 8.51 -13.60 -1.51
CA SER A 57 7.64 -13.14 -2.59
C SER A 57 7.59 -11.60 -2.74
N PHE A 58 8.10 -10.85 -1.76
CA PHE A 58 8.07 -9.39 -1.76
C PHE A 58 9.37 -8.77 -2.28
N VAL A 59 10.35 -9.60 -2.66
CA VAL A 59 11.68 -9.13 -3.07
C VAL A 59 12.14 -9.79 -4.37
N ARG A 60 13.06 -9.13 -5.07
CA ARG A 60 13.75 -9.63 -6.27
C ARG A 60 15.22 -9.87 -5.97
N LEU A 61 15.70 -11.10 -6.08
CA LEU A 61 17.15 -11.38 -6.01
C LEU A 61 17.88 -10.73 -7.19
N TRP A 62 18.96 -10.01 -6.90
CA TRP A 62 19.92 -9.56 -7.90
C TRP A 62 20.88 -10.71 -8.21
N VAL A 63 20.68 -11.36 -9.35
CA VAL A 63 21.63 -12.34 -9.87
C VAL A 63 22.44 -11.63 -10.95
N ASN A 64 23.55 -11.01 -10.53
CA ASN A 64 24.73 -10.65 -11.34
C ASN A 64 25.68 -9.81 -10.46
N GLN A 65 26.61 -10.48 -9.78
CA GLN A 65 27.90 -9.84 -9.44
C GLN A 65 28.80 -10.11 -10.64
N GLU A 66 28.99 -9.10 -11.49
CA GLU A 66 30.23 -9.07 -12.27
C GLU A 66 31.35 -8.91 -11.24
N ASP A 67 32.20 -9.93 -11.14
CA ASP A 67 33.44 -9.89 -10.38
C ASP A 67 34.21 -8.62 -10.78
N GLY A 68 34.59 -7.84 -9.76
CA GLY A 68 35.19 -6.53 -9.93
C GLY A 68 36.40 -6.54 -10.84
N VAL A 69 36.39 -5.66 -11.83
CA VAL A 69 37.63 -5.20 -12.47
C VAL A 69 38.09 -3.98 -11.70
N GLU A 70 39.19 -4.16 -10.97
CA GLU A 70 39.91 -3.12 -10.27
C GLU A 70 40.18 -1.92 -11.19
N GLU A 71 39.78 -0.72 -10.75
CA GLU A 71 40.26 0.55 -11.32
C GLU A 71 41.76 0.69 -11.00
N GLY A 72 42.59 0.11 -11.87
CA GLY A 72 44.02 0.37 -11.92
C GLY A 72 44.30 1.69 -12.62
N THR A 73 44.72 2.69 -11.83
CA THR A 73 45.34 3.94 -12.29
C THR A 73 46.51 3.66 -13.23
N SER A 74 46.55 4.28 -14.42
CA SER A 74 47.80 4.47 -15.15
C SER A 74 47.75 5.69 -16.08
N ASP A 75 48.90 6.36 -16.11
CA ASP A 75 49.17 7.70 -16.61
C ASP A 75 49.09 7.86 -18.13
N VAL A 76 48.86 9.10 -18.52
CA VAL A 76 48.96 9.64 -19.88
C VAL A 76 50.43 9.68 -20.31
N GLN A 77 50.78 9.04 -21.44
CA GLN A 77 51.84 9.55 -22.34
C GLN A 77 51.80 8.97 -23.78
N ASN A 78 51.54 9.89 -24.71
CA ASN A 78 51.96 10.01 -26.12
C ASN A 78 52.53 8.81 -26.91
N GLY A 79 51.82 8.46 -27.98
CA GLY A 79 52.29 8.66 -29.37
C GLY A 79 53.19 7.62 -30.03
N HIS A 80 52.59 6.70 -30.82
CA HIS A 80 53.07 6.38 -32.17
C HIS A 80 51.95 5.74 -33.00
N LEU A 81 51.69 6.27 -34.19
CA LEU A 81 50.79 5.70 -35.19
C LEU A 81 51.51 4.54 -35.91
N ASP A 82 50.86 3.38 -35.99
CA ASP A 82 51.20 2.29 -36.91
C ASP A 82 49.96 1.98 -37.78
N PRO A 83 49.99 2.24 -39.10
CA PRO A 83 48.84 2.07 -39.99
C PRO A 83 48.80 0.66 -40.60
N SER A 84 48.66 -0.37 -39.77
CA SER A 84 48.60 -1.77 -40.25
C SER A 84 47.77 -2.71 -39.37
N ALA A 85 46.58 -2.28 -38.94
CA ALA A 85 45.55 -3.19 -38.43
C ALA A 85 44.15 -2.69 -38.82
N ASP A 86 43.70 -3.09 -40.01
CA ASP A 86 42.27 -3.06 -40.34
C ASP A 86 41.49 -3.91 -39.32
N CYS A 87 40.41 -3.31 -38.81
CA CYS A 87 39.10 -3.89 -38.46
C CYS A 87 39.09 -5.21 -37.65
N LEU A 88 38.38 -5.23 -36.49
CA LEU A 88 37.49 -6.36 -36.07
C LEU A 88 36.84 -6.22 -34.66
N CYS A 89 37.12 -5.20 -33.85
CA CYS A 89 36.69 -5.21 -32.42
C CYS A 89 35.30 -4.61 -32.13
N LEU A 90 34.73 -3.76 -33.00
CA LEU A 90 33.43 -3.11 -32.76
C LEU A 90 32.22 -4.05 -32.95
N GLY A 91 32.34 -5.10 -33.76
CA GLY A 91 31.24 -6.05 -33.99
C GLY A 91 30.94 -6.94 -32.78
N ARG A 92 31.94 -7.19 -31.92
CA ARG A 92 31.82 -8.16 -30.83
C ARG A 92 31.00 -7.65 -29.65
N THR A 93 31.05 -6.35 -29.37
CA THR A 93 30.24 -5.71 -28.31
C THR A 93 28.79 -5.53 -28.75
N VAL A 94 28.55 -5.21 -30.02
CA VAL A 94 27.22 -5.03 -30.61
C VAL A 94 26.49 -6.38 -30.71
N GLN A 95 27.13 -7.42 -31.26
CA GLN A 95 26.55 -8.78 -31.34
C GLN A 95 26.24 -9.37 -29.96
N ASN A 96 27.06 -9.07 -28.95
CA ASN A 96 26.79 -9.50 -27.57
C ASN A 96 25.56 -8.78 -27.01
N ARG A 97 25.37 -7.49 -27.31
CA ARG A 97 24.19 -6.74 -26.84
C ARG A 97 22.91 -7.21 -27.53
N ASP A 98 22.94 -7.46 -28.83
CA ASP A 98 21.79 -7.95 -29.59
C ASP A 98 21.39 -9.35 -29.13
N GLN A 99 22.37 -10.22 -28.86
CA GLN A 99 22.11 -11.53 -28.26
C GLN A 99 21.48 -11.41 -26.87
N MET A 100 21.95 -10.48 -26.02
CA MET A 100 21.35 -10.24 -24.72
C MET A 100 19.91 -9.72 -24.83
N ARG A 101 19.63 -8.80 -25.76
CA ARG A 101 18.25 -8.37 -26.05
C ARG A 101 17.38 -9.54 -26.51
N ALA A 102 17.87 -10.37 -27.42
CA ALA A 102 17.17 -11.59 -27.86
C ALA A 102 16.86 -12.53 -26.70
N ASN A 103 17.81 -12.73 -25.76
CA ASN A 103 17.60 -13.55 -24.57
C ASN A 103 16.46 -13.00 -23.70
N VAL A 104 16.44 -11.68 -23.45
CA VAL A 104 15.38 -11.03 -22.68
C VAL A 104 14.02 -11.16 -23.37
N ILE A 105 13.94 -10.93 -24.69
CA ILE A 105 12.70 -11.14 -25.46
C ILE A 105 12.20 -12.59 -25.33
N ASN A 106 13.10 -13.56 -25.51
CA ASN A 106 12.75 -14.98 -25.39
C ASN A 106 12.27 -15.35 -23.98
N GLU A 107 12.90 -14.78 -22.94
CA GLU A 107 12.47 -14.95 -21.56
C GLU A 107 11.06 -14.37 -21.33
N ILE A 108 10.78 -13.15 -21.81
CA ILE A 108 9.46 -12.53 -21.72
C ILE A 108 8.43 -13.44 -22.39
N MET A 109 8.63 -13.81 -23.65
CA MET A 109 7.72 -14.67 -24.40
C MET A 109 7.49 -16.02 -23.72
N SER A 110 8.56 -16.63 -23.20
CA SER A 110 8.48 -17.89 -22.47
C SER A 110 7.67 -17.73 -21.17
N THR A 111 7.99 -16.72 -20.37
CA THR A 111 7.30 -16.49 -19.09
C THR A 111 5.83 -16.14 -19.28
N GLU A 112 5.46 -15.42 -20.35
CA GLU A 112 4.07 -15.19 -20.73
C GLU A 112 3.32 -16.50 -21.05
N ARG A 113 3.93 -17.38 -21.86
CA ARG A 113 3.34 -18.69 -22.21
C ARG A 113 3.15 -19.60 -21.00
N HIS A 114 4.09 -19.57 -20.06
CA HIS A 114 3.94 -20.32 -18.81
C HIS A 114 2.85 -19.71 -17.94
N TYR A 115 2.80 -18.38 -17.83
CA TYR A 115 1.79 -17.70 -17.02
C TYR A 115 0.37 -17.91 -17.54
N ILE A 116 0.14 -17.79 -18.86
CA ILE A 116 -1.18 -18.07 -19.45
C ILE A 116 -1.57 -19.54 -19.29
N LYS A 117 -0.61 -20.48 -19.33
CA LYS A 117 -0.87 -21.89 -19.00
C LYS A 117 -1.32 -22.04 -17.55
N HIS A 118 -0.68 -21.37 -16.59
CA HIS A 118 -1.11 -21.39 -15.19
C HIS A 118 -2.53 -20.83 -15.02
N LEU A 119 -2.85 -19.71 -15.66
CA LEU A 119 -4.21 -19.15 -15.64
C LEU A 119 -5.25 -20.12 -16.21
N LYS A 120 -4.93 -20.76 -17.34
CA LYS A 120 -5.78 -21.80 -17.93
C LYS A 120 -6.00 -22.96 -16.96
N ASP A 121 -4.93 -23.47 -16.36
CA ASP A 121 -4.97 -24.57 -15.40
C ASP A 121 -5.80 -24.21 -14.16
N ILE A 122 -5.73 -22.96 -13.67
CA ILE A 122 -6.58 -22.47 -12.58
C ILE A 122 -8.06 -22.46 -13.00
N CYS A 123 -8.37 -21.88 -14.17
CA CYS A 123 -9.75 -21.74 -14.64
C CYS A 123 -10.39 -23.10 -14.97
N GLU A 124 -9.67 -23.96 -15.69
CA GLU A 124 -10.18 -25.25 -16.16
C GLU A 124 -10.07 -26.36 -15.11
N GLY A 125 -8.98 -26.37 -14.34
CA GLY A 125 -8.66 -27.41 -13.36
C GLY A 125 -9.33 -27.19 -12.00
N TYR A 126 -9.35 -25.96 -11.50
CA TYR A 126 -9.96 -25.65 -10.20
C TYR A 126 -11.35 -25.03 -10.35
N LEU A 127 -11.46 -23.82 -10.91
CA LEU A 127 -12.69 -23.04 -10.88
C LEU A 127 -13.86 -23.78 -11.53
N LYS A 128 -13.64 -24.39 -12.70
CA LYS A 128 -14.64 -25.19 -13.40
C LYS A 128 -15.13 -26.39 -12.59
N GLN A 129 -14.26 -27.05 -11.82
CA GLN A 129 -14.65 -28.19 -10.98
C GLN A 129 -15.36 -27.71 -9.71
N CYS A 130 -14.92 -26.61 -9.10
CA CYS A 130 -15.58 -26.01 -7.94
C CYS A 130 -17.03 -25.60 -8.29
N ARG A 131 -17.25 -24.97 -9.45
CA ARG A 131 -18.60 -24.61 -9.96
C ARG A 131 -19.53 -25.81 -10.16
N LYS A 132 -19.00 -27.01 -10.46
CA LYS A 132 -19.80 -28.24 -10.57
C LYS A 132 -20.21 -28.79 -9.20
N ARG A 133 -19.44 -28.51 -8.16
CA ARG A 133 -19.66 -29.00 -6.79
C ARG A 133 -20.38 -27.95 -5.95
N ARG A 134 -21.63 -27.62 -6.34
CA ARG A 134 -22.51 -26.71 -5.58
C ARG A 134 -22.82 -27.20 -4.15
N ASP A 135 -22.60 -28.48 -3.88
CA ASP A 135 -22.68 -29.10 -2.56
C ASP A 135 -21.48 -28.76 -1.66
N MET A 136 -20.35 -28.35 -2.23
CA MET A 136 -19.13 -27.96 -1.51
C MET A 136 -18.85 -26.46 -1.54
N PHE A 137 -19.15 -25.79 -2.66
CA PHE A 137 -18.81 -24.38 -2.85
C PHE A 137 -20.07 -23.56 -3.13
N SER A 138 -20.27 -22.52 -2.32
CA SER A 138 -21.25 -21.48 -2.62
C SER A 138 -20.72 -20.48 -3.64
N ASP A 139 -21.63 -19.79 -4.34
CA ASP A 139 -21.25 -18.76 -5.32
C ASP A 139 -20.42 -17.62 -4.68
N GLU A 140 -20.69 -17.29 -3.41
CA GLU A 140 -19.92 -16.31 -2.63
C GLU A 140 -18.49 -16.79 -2.35
N GLN A 141 -18.32 -18.05 -1.93
CA GLN A 141 -16.97 -18.62 -1.72
C GLN A 141 -16.17 -18.65 -3.02
N LEU A 142 -16.80 -18.96 -4.15
CA LEU A 142 -16.13 -18.93 -5.45
C LEU A 142 -15.66 -17.53 -5.80
N LYS A 143 -16.50 -16.51 -5.54
CA LYS A 143 -16.14 -15.11 -5.75
C LYS A 143 -14.96 -14.69 -4.86
N ILE A 144 -14.98 -15.05 -3.57
CA ILE A 144 -13.89 -14.72 -2.63
C ILE A 144 -12.59 -15.42 -3.04
N ILE A 145 -12.62 -16.72 -3.34
CA ILE A 145 -11.40 -17.50 -3.60
C ILE A 145 -10.77 -17.14 -4.96
N PHE A 146 -11.58 -17.00 -6.01
CA PHE A 146 -11.08 -16.85 -7.37
C PHE A 146 -11.14 -15.42 -7.90
N GLY A 147 -11.93 -14.53 -7.29
CA GLY A 147 -12.08 -13.14 -7.74
C GLY A 147 -12.42 -13.03 -9.23
N ASN A 148 -11.74 -12.12 -9.91
CA ASN A 148 -11.84 -11.89 -11.35
C ASN A 148 -10.77 -12.65 -12.17
N ILE A 149 -10.29 -13.81 -11.70
CA ILE A 149 -9.22 -14.57 -12.39
C ILE A 149 -9.56 -14.96 -13.84
N GLU A 150 -10.85 -15.19 -14.14
CA GLU A 150 -11.27 -15.47 -15.53
C GLU A 150 -11.12 -14.26 -16.45
N ASP A 151 -11.31 -13.05 -15.91
CA ASP A 151 -11.13 -11.81 -16.67
C ASP A 151 -9.65 -11.56 -16.93
N ILE A 152 -8.79 -11.81 -15.94
CA ILE A 152 -7.33 -11.82 -16.11
C ILE A 152 -6.93 -12.81 -17.20
N TYR A 153 -7.48 -14.02 -17.19
CA TYR A 153 -7.17 -15.02 -18.21
C TYR A 153 -7.59 -14.56 -19.62
N ARG A 154 -8.79 -13.99 -19.78
CA ARG A 154 -9.27 -13.45 -21.06
C ARG A 154 -8.40 -12.30 -21.56
N PHE A 155 -8.04 -11.38 -20.68
CA PHE A 155 -7.12 -10.28 -20.99
C PHE A 155 -5.77 -10.82 -21.45
N GLN A 156 -5.19 -11.74 -20.66
CA GLN A 156 -3.88 -12.33 -20.94
C GLN A 156 -3.84 -13.06 -22.28
N MET A 157 -4.94 -13.74 -22.69
CA MET A 157 -5.04 -14.34 -24.02
C MET A 157 -4.87 -13.32 -25.16
N GLY A 158 -5.48 -12.15 -25.03
CA GLY A 158 -5.34 -11.06 -26.01
C GLY A 158 -3.92 -10.51 -26.02
N PHE A 159 -3.38 -10.22 -24.84
CA PHE A 159 -2.04 -9.67 -24.67
C PHE A 159 -0.95 -10.60 -25.23
N VAL A 160 -0.98 -11.89 -24.91
CA VAL A 160 0.00 -12.88 -25.42
C VAL A 160 -0.11 -13.04 -26.93
N ARG A 161 -1.33 -13.08 -27.48
CA ARG A 161 -1.53 -13.15 -28.93
C ARG A 161 -0.87 -11.96 -29.64
N ASP A 162 -1.00 -10.76 -29.09
CA ASP A 162 -0.46 -9.57 -29.73
C ASP A 162 1.06 -9.44 -29.53
N LEU A 163 1.62 -9.92 -28.40
CA LEU A 163 3.07 -10.14 -28.25
C LEU A 163 3.63 -11.15 -29.28
N GLU A 164 2.94 -12.27 -29.49
CA GLU A 164 3.37 -13.30 -30.45
C GLU A 164 3.36 -12.79 -31.90
N LYS A 165 2.48 -11.83 -32.24
CA LYS A 165 2.50 -11.17 -33.55
C LYS A 165 3.71 -10.25 -33.74
N GLN A 166 4.18 -9.60 -32.68
CA GLN A 166 5.35 -8.71 -32.75
C GLN A 166 6.69 -9.45 -32.63
N TYR A 167 6.67 -10.74 -32.32
CA TYR A 167 7.88 -11.54 -32.23
C TYR A 167 8.46 -11.82 -33.61
N ASN A 168 9.71 -11.39 -33.82
CA ASN A 168 10.45 -11.67 -35.05
C ASN A 168 11.16 -13.04 -34.92
N ASN A 169 10.76 -14.00 -35.77
CA ASN A 169 11.31 -15.36 -35.73
C ASN A 169 12.71 -15.47 -36.33
N GLU A 170 13.06 -14.62 -37.28
CA GLU A 170 14.37 -14.63 -37.94
C GLU A 170 15.40 -13.93 -37.07
N ASP A 171 15.03 -12.76 -36.55
CA ASP A 171 15.88 -11.90 -35.72
C ASP A 171 15.16 -11.51 -34.42
N PRO A 172 15.18 -12.36 -33.37
CA PRO A 172 14.43 -12.10 -32.13
C PRO A 172 14.75 -10.77 -31.45
N HIS A 173 16.00 -10.28 -31.59
CA HIS A 173 16.43 -9.00 -31.05
C HIS A 173 15.73 -7.79 -31.70
N LEU A 174 15.18 -7.94 -32.92
CA LEU A 174 14.42 -6.90 -33.62
C LEU A 174 12.93 -6.88 -33.27
N SER A 175 12.46 -7.76 -32.38
CA SER A 175 11.06 -7.77 -31.94
C SER A 175 10.67 -6.44 -31.28
N GLU A 176 9.50 -5.89 -31.62
CA GLU A 176 9.01 -4.59 -31.13
C GLU A 176 7.83 -4.78 -30.17
N ILE A 177 8.13 -5.08 -28.91
CA ILE A 177 7.09 -5.46 -27.93
C ILE A 177 6.63 -4.30 -27.05
N GLY A 178 7.34 -3.17 -27.04
CA GLY A 178 6.95 -1.98 -26.29
C GLY A 178 5.52 -1.50 -26.59
N PRO A 179 5.09 -1.40 -27.86
CA PRO A 179 3.74 -1.00 -28.23
C PRO A 179 2.64 -1.91 -27.63
N CYS A 180 2.87 -3.23 -27.53
CA CYS A 180 1.87 -4.15 -26.97
C CYS A 180 1.49 -3.79 -25.54
N PHE A 181 2.45 -3.40 -24.69
CA PHE A 181 2.19 -2.97 -23.32
C PHE A 181 1.41 -1.66 -23.26
N LEU A 182 1.72 -0.72 -24.16
CA LEU A 182 1.05 0.59 -24.22
C LEU A 182 -0.40 0.48 -24.68
N GLU A 183 -0.67 -0.36 -25.68
CA GLU A 183 -2.03 -0.61 -26.18
C GLU A 183 -2.91 -1.30 -25.12
N HIS A 184 -2.31 -2.12 -24.26
CA HIS A 184 -3.02 -2.89 -23.23
C HIS A 184 -2.99 -2.24 -21.84
N GLN A 185 -2.47 -1.01 -21.70
CA GLN A 185 -2.19 -0.39 -20.40
C GLN A 185 -3.41 -0.34 -19.46
N ASP A 186 -4.58 0.03 -19.97
CA ASP A 186 -5.82 0.12 -19.19
C ASP A 186 -6.32 -1.27 -18.77
N GLY A 187 -6.05 -2.29 -19.59
CA GLY A 187 -6.43 -3.67 -19.33
C GLY A 187 -5.70 -4.27 -18.11
N PHE A 188 -4.50 -3.79 -17.78
CA PHE A 188 -3.80 -4.22 -16.57
C PHE A 188 -4.47 -3.74 -15.27
N TRP A 189 -5.41 -2.78 -15.33
CA TRP A 189 -6.09 -2.28 -14.13
C TRP A 189 -6.95 -3.36 -13.43
N ILE A 190 -7.40 -4.39 -14.15
CA ILE A 190 -8.16 -5.51 -13.55
C ILE A 190 -7.35 -6.28 -12.49
N TYR A 191 -6.01 -6.19 -12.51
CA TYR A 191 -5.16 -6.76 -11.47
C TYR A 191 -5.32 -6.03 -10.12
N SER A 192 -5.78 -4.78 -10.11
CA SER A 192 -6.08 -4.03 -8.89
C SER A 192 -7.14 -4.74 -8.04
N GLU A 193 -8.27 -5.11 -8.66
CA GLU A 193 -9.32 -5.88 -8.01
C GLU A 193 -8.80 -7.22 -7.47
N TYR A 194 -8.02 -7.94 -8.27
CA TYR A 194 -7.47 -9.22 -7.88
C TYR A 194 -6.54 -9.12 -6.66
N CYS A 195 -5.61 -8.17 -6.68
CA CYS A 195 -4.67 -7.93 -5.59
C CYS A 195 -5.36 -7.50 -4.29
N ASN A 196 -6.42 -6.69 -4.39
CA ASN A 196 -7.20 -6.25 -3.23
C ASN A 196 -7.93 -7.42 -2.56
N ASN A 197 -8.47 -8.35 -3.34
CA ASN A 197 -9.22 -9.51 -2.82
C ASN A 197 -8.31 -10.69 -2.41
N HIS A 198 -7.03 -10.70 -2.81
CA HIS A 198 -6.16 -11.86 -2.64
C HIS A 198 -5.97 -12.29 -1.16
N LEU A 199 -5.96 -11.35 -0.22
CA LEU A 199 -5.83 -11.70 1.21
C LEU A 199 -7.06 -12.47 1.72
N ASP A 200 -8.26 -12.04 1.32
CA ASP A 200 -9.52 -12.70 1.68
C ASP A 200 -9.59 -14.11 1.07
N ALA A 201 -9.10 -14.28 -0.17
CA ALA A 201 -8.97 -15.58 -0.82
C ALA A 201 -8.07 -16.53 0.01
N CYS A 202 -6.91 -16.06 0.46
CA CYS A 202 -5.99 -16.82 1.31
C CYS A 202 -6.63 -17.22 2.64
N MET A 203 -7.41 -16.33 3.26
CA MET A 203 -8.13 -16.62 4.51
C MET A 203 -9.21 -17.68 4.33
N GLU A 204 -10.05 -17.58 3.29
CA GLU A 204 -11.10 -18.57 3.04
C GLU A 204 -10.49 -19.92 2.63
N LEU A 205 -9.43 -19.95 1.82
CA LEU A 205 -8.70 -21.18 1.52
C LEU A 205 -8.10 -21.83 2.77
N SER A 206 -7.43 -21.06 3.63
CA SER A 206 -6.86 -21.57 4.89
C SER A 206 -7.93 -22.18 5.80
N LYS A 207 -9.15 -21.64 5.78
CA LYS A 207 -10.30 -22.17 6.52
C LYS A 207 -10.82 -23.47 5.88
N LEU A 208 -10.98 -23.51 4.56
CA LEU A 208 -11.44 -24.72 3.84
C LEU A 208 -10.43 -25.88 3.96
N MET A 209 -9.13 -25.57 3.92
CA MET A 209 -8.05 -26.55 4.06
C MET A 209 -8.00 -27.22 5.44
N LYS A 210 -8.79 -26.78 6.42
CA LYS A 210 -8.95 -27.51 7.70
C LYS A 210 -9.83 -28.76 7.57
N ASP A 211 -10.68 -28.82 6.56
CA ASP A 211 -11.54 -29.97 6.28
C ASP A 211 -10.88 -30.83 5.19
N SER A 212 -10.64 -32.11 5.52
CA SER A 212 -9.96 -33.07 4.64
C SER A 212 -10.68 -33.23 3.31
N ARG A 213 -12.01 -33.04 3.24
CA ARG A 213 -12.76 -33.15 1.98
C ARG A 213 -12.28 -32.14 0.94
N TYR A 214 -11.94 -30.91 1.34
CA TYR A 214 -11.42 -29.89 0.45
C TYR A 214 -9.97 -30.15 0.08
N GLN A 215 -9.15 -30.65 1.03
CA GLN A 215 -7.76 -31.04 0.73
C GLN A 215 -7.71 -32.10 -0.39
N HIS A 216 -8.47 -33.19 -0.24
CA HIS A 216 -8.52 -34.25 -1.25
C HIS A 216 -9.12 -33.75 -2.57
N PHE A 217 -10.13 -32.87 -2.51
CA PHE A 217 -10.73 -32.29 -3.70
C PHE A 217 -9.74 -31.43 -4.49
N PHE A 218 -9.02 -30.51 -3.84
CA PHE A 218 -8.02 -29.68 -4.50
C PHE A 218 -6.84 -30.51 -5.02
N GLU A 219 -6.38 -31.50 -4.26
CA GLU A 219 -5.32 -32.40 -4.72
C GLU A 219 -5.76 -33.21 -5.95
N ALA A 220 -6.99 -33.73 -5.96
CA ALA A 220 -7.53 -34.41 -7.14
C ALA A 220 -7.61 -33.48 -8.36
N CYS A 221 -8.01 -32.22 -8.18
CA CYS A 221 -8.02 -31.23 -9.27
C CYS A 221 -6.61 -30.97 -9.81
N ARG A 222 -5.62 -30.81 -8.91
CA ARG A 222 -4.21 -30.60 -9.26
C ARG A 222 -3.65 -31.75 -10.09
N LEU A 223 -3.88 -32.98 -9.65
CA LEU A 223 -3.40 -34.20 -10.32
C LEU A 223 -4.07 -34.41 -11.68
N LEU A 224 -5.39 -34.22 -11.78
CA LEU A 224 -6.13 -34.39 -13.04
C LEU A 224 -5.68 -33.39 -14.12
N GLN A 225 -5.35 -32.17 -13.73
CA GLN A 225 -4.85 -31.13 -14.63
C GLN A 225 -3.32 -31.21 -14.84
N GLN A 226 -2.65 -32.20 -14.24
CA GLN A 226 -1.19 -32.42 -14.35
C GLN A 226 -0.36 -31.19 -13.96
N MET A 227 -0.79 -30.51 -12.90
CA MET A 227 -0.07 -29.34 -12.40
C MET A 227 1.16 -29.76 -11.59
N ILE A 228 2.14 -28.88 -11.52
CA ILE A 228 3.29 -29.02 -10.61
C ILE A 228 2.84 -29.10 -9.14
N ASP A 229 3.70 -29.61 -8.27
CA ASP A 229 3.41 -29.78 -6.84
C ASP A 229 3.48 -28.45 -6.08
N ILE A 230 2.51 -27.59 -6.42
CA ILE A 230 2.22 -26.33 -5.77
C ILE A 230 0.73 -26.35 -5.42
N ALA A 231 0.42 -26.01 -4.18
CA ALA A 231 -0.95 -25.92 -3.72
C ALA A 231 -1.71 -24.76 -4.40
N ILE A 232 -3.04 -24.79 -4.32
CA ILE A 232 -3.91 -23.84 -5.03
C ILE A 232 -3.61 -22.38 -4.66
N ASP A 233 -3.27 -22.09 -3.40
CA ASP A 233 -2.88 -20.76 -2.92
C ASP A 233 -1.64 -20.23 -3.65
N GLY A 234 -0.62 -21.08 -3.85
CA GLY A 234 0.56 -20.73 -4.63
C GLY A 234 0.25 -20.40 -6.09
N PHE A 235 -0.71 -21.09 -6.70
CA PHE A 235 -1.19 -20.76 -8.06
C PHE A 235 -1.93 -19.42 -8.10
N LEU A 236 -2.79 -19.14 -7.11
CA LEU A 236 -3.52 -17.88 -7.01
C LEU A 236 -2.62 -16.68 -6.68
N LEU A 237 -1.40 -16.91 -6.20
CA LEU A 237 -0.41 -15.84 -6.03
C LEU A 237 0.22 -15.40 -7.36
N THR A 238 0.15 -16.22 -8.41
CA THR A 238 0.87 -15.96 -9.67
C THR A 238 0.48 -14.65 -10.38
N PRO A 239 -0.79 -14.17 -10.41
CA PRO A 239 -1.12 -12.88 -11.00
C PRO A 239 -0.52 -11.69 -10.24
N VAL A 240 -0.51 -11.77 -8.89
CA VAL A 240 0.11 -10.76 -8.02
C VAL A 240 1.62 -10.69 -8.27
N GLN A 241 2.27 -11.83 -8.46
CA GLN A 241 3.70 -11.85 -8.82
C GLN A 241 3.94 -11.32 -10.23
N LYS A 242 3.07 -11.66 -11.19
CA LYS A 242 3.29 -11.33 -12.59
C LYS A 242 3.22 -9.83 -12.84
N ILE A 243 2.23 -9.14 -12.28
CA ILE A 243 2.07 -7.69 -12.47
C ILE A 243 3.30 -6.91 -12.00
N CYS A 244 4.04 -7.43 -11.02
CA CYS A 244 5.28 -6.81 -10.51
C CYS A 244 6.54 -7.20 -11.26
N LYS A 245 6.51 -8.27 -12.05
CA LYS A 245 7.64 -8.69 -12.87
C LYS A 245 7.78 -7.85 -14.13
N TYR A 246 6.69 -7.28 -14.65
CA TYR A 246 6.73 -6.50 -15.89
C TYR A 246 7.70 -5.30 -15.85
N PRO A 247 7.72 -4.44 -14.81
CA PRO A 247 8.71 -3.35 -14.74
C PRO A 247 10.15 -3.86 -14.76
N LEU A 248 10.42 -5.01 -14.14
CA LEU A 248 11.76 -5.59 -14.06
C LEU A 248 12.21 -6.12 -15.43
N GLN A 249 11.32 -6.84 -16.11
CA GLN A 249 11.57 -7.40 -17.43
C GLN A 249 11.76 -6.29 -18.48
N LEU A 250 10.95 -5.23 -18.41
CA LEU A 250 11.08 -4.07 -19.32
C LEU A 250 12.33 -3.23 -19.03
N ALA A 251 12.75 -3.11 -17.77
CA ALA A 251 14.01 -2.44 -17.42
C ALA A 251 15.23 -3.19 -17.96
N GLU A 252 15.25 -4.52 -17.82
CA GLU A 252 16.33 -5.33 -18.38
C GLU A 252 16.33 -5.30 -19.92
N LEU A 253 15.14 -5.28 -20.54
CA LEU A 253 15.02 -5.10 -21.98
C LEU A 253 15.61 -3.75 -22.42
N LEU A 254 15.22 -2.66 -21.76
CA LEU A 254 15.68 -1.31 -22.08
C LEU A 254 17.21 -1.18 -21.96
N LYS A 255 17.82 -1.82 -20.96
CA LYS A 255 19.28 -1.86 -20.75
C LYS A 255 20.04 -2.37 -21.98
N TYR A 256 19.49 -3.36 -22.69
CA TYR A 256 20.09 -3.93 -23.90
C TYR A 256 19.50 -3.38 -25.20
N THR A 257 18.75 -2.28 -25.15
CA THR A 257 18.15 -1.65 -26.33
C THR A 257 18.91 -0.38 -26.72
N ALA A 258 19.36 -0.29 -27.98
CA ALA A 258 20.02 0.89 -28.53
C ALA A 258 19.06 2.09 -28.55
N GLN A 259 19.56 3.33 -28.39
CA GLN A 259 18.70 4.52 -28.48
C GLN A 259 18.12 4.72 -29.90
N GLU A 260 18.82 4.18 -30.89
CA GLU A 260 18.49 4.20 -32.31
C GLU A 260 17.50 3.07 -32.68
N HIS A 261 17.32 2.08 -31.81
CA HIS A 261 16.37 1.00 -32.03
C HIS A 261 14.95 1.56 -32.05
N SER A 262 14.15 1.16 -33.04
CA SER A 262 12.77 1.59 -33.23
C SER A 262 11.90 1.42 -31.98
N ASP A 263 12.04 0.29 -31.29
CA ASP A 263 11.35 -0.04 -30.04
C ASP A 263 11.83 0.75 -28.79
N TYR A 264 12.97 1.46 -28.81
CA TYR A 264 13.58 2.05 -27.61
C TYR A 264 12.63 2.97 -26.83
N ARG A 265 12.00 3.91 -27.53
CA ARG A 265 11.08 4.89 -26.93
C ARG A 265 9.81 4.21 -26.42
N TYR A 266 9.35 3.16 -27.10
CA TYR A 266 8.17 2.41 -26.71
C TYR A 266 8.43 1.56 -25.47
N VAL A 267 9.59 0.88 -25.38
CA VAL A 267 9.99 0.13 -24.17
C VAL A 267 10.18 1.07 -22.98
N ALA A 268 10.81 2.23 -23.18
CA ALA A 268 10.97 3.22 -22.11
C ALA A 268 9.61 3.75 -21.60
N ALA A 269 8.67 4.03 -22.51
CA ALA A 269 7.32 4.43 -22.15
C ALA A 269 6.55 3.29 -21.45
N ALA A 270 6.62 2.07 -21.97
CA ALA A 270 5.99 0.89 -21.38
C ALA A 270 6.51 0.63 -19.97
N LEU A 271 7.82 0.77 -19.73
CA LEU A 271 8.41 0.66 -18.40
C LEU A 271 7.81 1.67 -17.42
N ALA A 272 7.68 2.93 -17.85
CA ALA A 272 7.08 3.99 -17.02
C ALA A 272 5.60 3.68 -16.71
N VAL A 273 4.84 3.24 -17.71
CA VAL A 273 3.44 2.84 -17.56
C VAL A 273 3.31 1.66 -16.59
N MET A 274 4.08 0.60 -16.77
CA MET A 274 3.98 -0.59 -15.91
C MET A 274 4.44 -0.31 -14.47
N ARG A 275 5.45 0.55 -14.27
CA ARG A 275 5.79 1.05 -12.93
C ARG A 275 4.61 1.78 -12.30
N ASN A 276 3.95 2.65 -13.04
CA ASN A 276 2.78 3.36 -12.57
C ASN A 276 1.63 2.40 -12.22
N VAL A 277 1.35 1.39 -13.05
CA VAL A 277 0.32 0.37 -12.77
C VAL A 277 0.62 -0.36 -11.46
N THR A 278 1.84 -0.86 -11.26
CA THR A 278 2.21 -1.56 -10.02
C THR A 278 2.10 -0.64 -8.80
N LEU A 279 2.57 0.60 -8.91
CA LEU A 279 2.45 1.60 -7.83
C LEU A 279 0.99 1.89 -7.48
N GLN A 280 0.13 2.10 -8.46
CA GLN A 280 -1.28 2.39 -8.24
C GLN A 280 -2.03 1.20 -7.63
N ILE A 281 -1.70 -0.04 -8.01
CA ILE A 281 -2.25 -1.24 -7.37
C ILE A 281 -1.82 -1.31 -5.90
N ASN A 282 -0.54 -1.06 -5.61
CA ASN A 282 -0.05 -1.03 -4.22
C ASN A 282 -0.75 0.04 -3.39
N GLU A 283 -0.83 1.25 -3.94
CA GLU A 283 -1.45 2.39 -3.30
C GLU A 283 -2.93 2.13 -3.03
N ARG A 284 -3.66 1.56 -4.00
CA ARG A 284 -5.05 1.18 -3.84
C ARG A 284 -5.26 0.23 -2.66
N LYS A 285 -4.42 -0.80 -2.55
CA LYS A 285 -4.45 -1.75 -1.43
C LYS A 285 -4.15 -1.05 -0.10
N ARG A 286 -3.11 -0.21 -0.07
CA ARG A 286 -2.71 0.58 1.11
C ARG A 286 -3.85 1.47 1.61
N ARG A 287 -4.57 2.16 0.70
CA ARG A 287 -5.73 2.98 1.03
C ARG A 287 -6.84 2.16 1.68
N LEU A 288 -7.16 0.99 1.13
CA LEU A 288 -8.19 0.11 1.71
C LEU A 288 -7.84 -0.34 3.13
N GLU A 289 -6.57 -0.64 3.41
CA GLU A 289 -6.08 -0.96 4.74
C GLU A 289 -6.06 0.25 5.69
N ASN A 290 -5.98 1.47 5.16
CA ASN A 290 -5.96 2.70 5.94
C ASN A 290 -7.35 3.18 6.38
N ILE A 291 -8.43 2.76 5.71
CA ILE A 291 -9.81 3.14 6.07
C ILE A 291 -10.11 2.85 7.55
N ASP A 292 -9.77 1.65 8.03
CA ASP A 292 -9.94 1.26 9.44
C ASP A 292 -9.11 2.13 10.38
N LYS A 293 -7.90 2.52 9.97
CA LYS A 293 -7.01 3.37 10.76
C LYS A 293 -7.56 4.80 10.86
N ILE A 294 -8.14 5.34 9.78
CA ILE A 294 -8.77 6.67 9.77
C ILE A 294 -9.96 6.68 10.72
N ALA A 295 -10.84 5.68 10.64
CA ALA A 295 -11.99 5.57 11.55
C ALA A 295 -11.56 5.46 13.03
N GLN A 296 -10.54 4.65 13.31
CA GLN A 296 -9.97 4.53 14.66
C GLN A 296 -9.29 5.81 15.14
N TRP A 297 -8.57 6.51 14.25
CA TRP A 297 -7.94 7.77 14.55
C TRP A 297 -8.97 8.85 14.88
N GLN A 298 -9.99 9.02 14.03
CA GLN A 298 -11.10 9.95 14.29
C GLN A 298 -11.75 9.64 15.63
N ALA A 299 -11.95 8.36 15.93
CA ALA A 299 -12.51 7.90 17.19
C ALA A 299 -11.60 8.12 18.43
N SER A 300 -10.35 8.50 18.23
CA SER A 300 -9.43 8.87 19.32
C SER A 300 -9.39 10.37 19.58
N VAL A 301 -9.90 11.18 18.64
CA VAL A 301 -9.93 12.64 18.75
C VAL A 301 -11.13 13.08 19.60
N LEU A 302 -10.88 13.92 20.60
CA LEU A 302 -11.91 14.44 21.49
C LEU A 302 -12.62 15.65 20.85
N ASP A 303 -13.86 15.88 21.29
CA ASP A 303 -14.72 16.99 20.84
C ASP A 303 -14.93 17.04 19.33
N TRP A 304 -15.07 15.87 18.68
CA TRP A 304 -15.30 15.79 17.24
C TRP A 304 -16.61 16.47 16.83
N GLU A 305 -16.56 17.33 15.82
CA GLU A 305 -17.71 18.03 15.25
C GLU A 305 -17.77 17.84 13.73
N GLY A 306 -18.98 17.73 13.19
CA GLY A 306 -19.24 17.50 11.77
C GLY A 306 -19.20 16.03 11.37
N ASP A 307 -19.26 15.79 10.07
CA ASP A 307 -19.37 14.45 9.48
C ASP A 307 -18.10 13.61 9.63
N ASP A 308 -18.22 12.30 9.42
CA ASP A 308 -17.09 11.37 9.50
C ASP A 308 -16.11 11.66 8.35
N ILE A 309 -14.80 11.46 8.59
CA ILE A 309 -13.77 11.71 7.57
C ILE A 309 -14.03 10.84 6.34
N LEU A 310 -14.41 9.59 6.56
CA LEU A 310 -14.69 8.59 5.53
C LEU A 310 -15.90 8.92 4.65
N ASP A 311 -16.67 9.96 4.97
CA ASP A 311 -17.76 10.42 4.10
C ASP A 311 -17.23 11.12 2.85
N ARG A 312 -16.05 11.75 2.94
CA ARG A 312 -15.41 12.46 1.81
C ARG A 312 -13.97 12.05 1.51
N SER A 313 -13.31 11.34 2.43
CA SER A 313 -11.86 11.10 2.35
C SER A 313 -11.51 9.64 2.59
N SER A 314 -10.49 9.16 1.90
CA SER A 314 -10.03 7.77 1.94
C SER A 314 -8.58 7.60 2.37
N GLU A 315 -7.79 8.68 2.40
CA GLU A 315 -6.34 8.59 2.59
C GLU A 315 -5.78 9.79 3.36
N LEU A 316 -4.88 9.52 4.31
CA LEU A 316 -4.10 10.56 4.99
C LEU A 316 -2.82 10.83 4.19
N ILE A 317 -2.72 12.02 3.60
CA ILE A 317 -1.63 12.39 2.70
C ILE A 317 -0.44 12.93 3.48
N TYR A 318 -0.70 13.79 4.47
CA TYR A 318 0.36 14.35 5.30
C TYR A 318 -0.15 14.83 6.66
N THR A 319 0.73 14.83 7.66
CA THR A 319 0.45 15.39 8.97
C THR A 319 1.68 16.09 9.54
N GLY A 320 1.46 17.16 10.29
CA GLY A 320 2.54 17.93 10.90
C GLY A 320 2.03 19.07 11.78
N GLU A 321 2.94 19.62 12.58
CA GLU A 321 2.67 20.80 13.41
C GLU A 321 2.99 22.07 12.64
N MET A 322 2.07 23.04 12.66
CA MET A 322 2.30 24.38 12.13
C MET A 322 1.70 25.43 13.06
N SER A 323 2.23 26.64 12.94
CA SER A 323 1.56 27.83 13.45
C SER A 323 0.63 28.34 12.36
N TRP A 324 -0.54 28.88 12.72
CA TRP A 324 -1.44 29.47 11.74
C TRP A 324 -2.19 30.67 12.30
N ILE A 325 -2.69 31.51 11.39
CA ILE A 325 -3.59 32.62 11.67
C ILE A 325 -4.83 32.42 10.79
N TYR A 326 -5.98 32.26 11.43
CA TYR A 326 -7.24 31.96 10.75
C TYR A 326 -7.75 33.11 9.87
N GLN A 327 -7.62 34.36 10.30
CA GLN A 327 -8.06 35.52 9.53
C GLN A 327 -7.11 36.71 9.79
N PRO A 328 -7.06 37.72 8.92
CA PRO A 328 -6.27 38.93 9.16
C PRO A 328 -6.50 39.51 10.56
N TYR A 329 -5.41 39.93 11.21
CA TYR A 329 -5.38 40.40 12.61
C TYR A 329 -5.78 39.37 13.68
N GLY A 330 -5.97 38.11 13.29
CA GLY A 330 -6.23 36.99 14.19
C GLY A 330 -5.03 36.60 15.04
N ARG A 331 -5.28 35.87 16.13
CA ARG A 331 -4.21 35.34 16.98
C ARG A 331 -3.51 34.17 16.30
N ASN A 332 -2.19 34.16 16.41
CA ASN A 332 -1.38 33.01 16.03
C ASN A 332 -1.64 31.82 16.97
N GLN A 333 -1.89 30.65 16.41
CA GLN A 333 -2.20 29.42 17.12
C GLN A 333 -1.30 28.28 16.64
N GLN A 334 -0.80 27.45 17.57
CA GLN A 334 -0.13 26.20 17.23
C GLN A 334 -1.16 25.08 17.10
N ARG A 335 -1.13 24.34 15.98
CA ARG A 335 -2.04 23.21 15.72
C ARG A 335 -1.29 22.06 15.06
N VAL A 336 -1.86 20.86 15.20
CA VAL A 336 -1.48 19.69 14.41
C VAL A 336 -2.47 19.59 13.26
N PHE A 337 -1.97 19.54 12.05
CA PHE A 337 -2.77 19.44 10.83
C PHE A 337 -2.71 18.04 10.26
N PHE A 338 -3.82 17.57 9.71
CA PHE A 338 -3.99 16.26 9.09
C PHE A 338 -4.65 16.49 7.73
N LEU A 339 -3.86 16.42 6.66
CA LEU A 339 -4.31 16.62 5.29
C LEU A 339 -4.76 15.27 4.71
N PHE A 340 -6.06 15.19 4.41
CA PHE A 340 -6.67 14.10 3.68
C PHE A 340 -7.03 14.57 2.27
N ASP A 341 -7.39 13.64 1.39
CA ASP A 341 -8.11 13.94 0.15
C ASP A 341 -9.39 14.74 0.46
N HIS A 342 -9.63 15.85 -0.25
CA HIS A 342 -10.76 16.78 -0.10
C HIS A 342 -10.79 17.66 1.16
N GLN A 343 -10.10 17.32 2.25
CA GLN A 343 -10.18 18.09 3.50
C GLN A 343 -8.93 18.04 4.36
N MET A 344 -8.70 19.11 5.12
CA MET A 344 -7.64 19.18 6.13
C MET A 344 -8.22 19.42 7.51
N VAL A 345 -8.02 18.49 8.43
CA VAL A 345 -8.46 18.58 9.84
C VAL A 345 -7.36 19.22 10.68
N LEU A 346 -7.74 20.06 11.65
CA LEU A 346 -6.80 20.66 12.60
C LEU A 346 -7.18 20.35 14.05
N CYS A 347 -6.18 19.92 14.82
CA CYS A 347 -6.33 19.54 16.22
C CYS A 347 -5.40 20.35 17.13
N LYS A 348 -5.79 20.44 18.41
CA LYS A 348 -4.94 20.97 19.49
C LYS A 348 -4.50 19.82 20.40
N LYS A 349 -3.19 19.71 20.66
CA LYS A 349 -2.65 18.78 21.66
C LYS A 349 -3.04 19.21 23.07
N ASP A 350 -3.38 18.25 23.93
CA ASP A 350 -3.51 18.50 25.36
C ASP A 350 -2.17 19.02 25.93
N LEU A 351 -2.27 19.92 26.92
CA LEU A 351 -1.09 20.59 27.48
C LEU A 351 -0.22 19.61 28.29
N ILE A 352 -0.84 18.63 28.94
CA ILE A 352 -0.17 17.65 29.80
C ILE A 352 0.03 16.35 29.01
N ARG A 353 -1.03 15.86 28.37
CA ARG A 353 -1.05 14.59 27.64
C ARG A 353 -0.87 14.79 26.14
N ARG A 354 0.37 14.88 25.67
CA ARG A 354 0.69 15.17 24.25
C ARG A 354 0.12 14.15 23.24
N ASP A 355 -0.32 12.99 23.70
CA ASP A 355 -1.01 11.95 22.93
C ASP A 355 -2.51 12.23 22.71
N ILE A 356 -3.14 13.09 23.53
CA ILE A 356 -4.54 13.50 23.38
C ILE A 356 -4.64 14.68 22.41
N LEU A 357 -5.58 14.55 21.47
CA LEU A 357 -5.93 15.57 20.48
C LEU A 357 -7.38 16.01 20.67
N TYR A 358 -7.62 17.32 20.66
CA TYR A 358 -8.95 17.93 20.60
C TYR A 358 -9.18 18.49 19.21
N TYR A 359 -10.31 18.15 18.60
CA TYR A 359 -10.74 18.72 17.33
C TYR A 359 -10.93 20.24 17.45
N LYS A 360 -10.51 20.98 16.40
CA LYS A 360 -10.61 22.45 16.36
C LYS A 360 -11.14 22.98 15.02
N GLY A 361 -11.53 22.12 14.11
CA GLY A 361 -12.07 22.49 12.81
C GLY A 361 -11.48 21.68 11.67
N ARG A 362 -11.99 21.97 10.47
CA ARG A 362 -11.53 21.41 9.21
C ARG A 362 -11.65 22.44 8.09
N ILE A 363 -10.83 22.29 7.05
CA ILE A 363 -10.82 23.12 5.85
C ILE A 363 -11.21 22.24 4.67
N ASP A 364 -12.13 22.73 3.84
CA ASP A 364 -12.59 22.06 2.63
C ASP A 364 -11.64 22.36 1.47
N MET A 365 -10.68 21.48 1.20
CA MET A 365 -9.57 21.75 0.28
C MET A 365 -10.03 21.96 -1.17
N ASP A 366 -11.22 21.49 -1.53
CA ASP A 366 -11.79 21.71 -2.87
C ASP A 366 -12.04 23.18 -3.18
N LYS A 367 -12.30 23.99 -2.14
CA LYS A 367 -12.59 25.42 -2.24
C LYS A 367 -11.36 26.31 -2.09
N TYR A 368 -10.20 25.74 -1.78
CA TYR A 368 -9.00 26.51 -1.47
C TYR A 368 -7.88 26.27 -2.48
N GLU A 369 -7.06 27.30 -2.69
CA GLU A 369 -5.81 27.26 -3.44
C GLU A 369 -4.64 27.58 -2.53
N VAL A 370 -3.51 26.92 -2.81
CA VAL A 370 -2.28 27.14 -2.07
C VAL A 370 -1.47 28.23 -2.75
N VAL A 371 -1.19 29.30 -2.01
CA VAL A 371 -0.33 30.39 -2.46
C VAL A 371 1.00 30.29 -1.71
N ASP A 372 2.07 30.02 -2.44
CA ASP A 372 3.43 30.05 -1.90
C ASP A 372 3.86 31.51 -1.70
N ILE A 373 4.42 31.81 -0.53
CA ILE A 373 4.77 33.18 -0.13
C ILE A 373 6.24 33.24 0.27
N ASP A 374 6.96 34.23 -0.27
CA ASP A 374 8.35 34.48 0.06
C ASP A 374 8.52 35.05 1.49
N ASP A 375 9.69 34.81 2.07
CA ASP A 375 10.04 35.37 3.38
C ASP A 375 10.07 36.90 3.30
N GLY A 376 9.51 37.58 4.30
CA GLY A 376 9.37 39.03 4.26
C GLY A 376 8.32 39.57 5.21
N ARG A 377 7.51 40.52 4.72
CA ARG A 377 6.36 41.07 5.42
C ARG A 377 5.13 40.87 4.56
N ASP A 378 4.06 40.43 5.22
CA ASP A 378 2.76 40.26 4.59
C ASP A 378 1.95 41.54 4.76
N ASP A 379 1.40 42.06 3.66
CA ASP A 379 0.57 43.27 3.72
C ASP A 379 -0.85 42.95 4.21
N ASP A 380 -1.43 41.80 3.81
CA ASP A 380 -2.80 41.41 4.16
C ASP A 380 -2.94 41.14 5.67
N PHE A 381 -1.97 40.42 6.25
CA PHE A 381 -1.96 40.09 7.66
C PHE A 381 -1.17 41.09 8.51
N ASN A 382 -0.39 41.98 7.88
CA ASN A 382 0.51 42.93 8.52
C ASN A 382 1.50 42.26 9.51
N VAL A 383 2.04 41.09 9.14
CA VAL A 383 2.97 40.29 9.96
C VAL A 383 4.25 39.97 9.22
N SER A 384 5.36 39.81 9.96
CA SER A 384 6.59 39.27 9.37
C SER A 384 6.46 37.77 9.15
N MET A 385 6.92 37.30 8.00
CA MET A 385 6.82 35.92 7.57
C MET A 385 8.18 35.29 7.37
N LYS A 386 8.28 34.05 7.86
CA LYS A 386 9.39 33.13 7.57
C LYS A 386 8.84 31.73 7.40
N ASN A 387 9.22 31.04 6.33
CA ASN A 387 8.72 29.71 5.98
C ASN A 387 7.18 29.64 5.96
N ALA A 388 6.53 30.66 5.36
CA ALA A 388 5.08 30.78 5.33
C ALA A 388 4.47 30.41 3.97
N PHE A 389 3.18 30.09 3.98
CA PHE A 389 2.33 29.97 2.79
C PHE A 389 0.88 30.30 3.18
N LYS A 390 0.02 30.58 2.18
CA LYS A 390 -1.39 30.91 2.38
C LYS A 390 -2.31 29.86 1.75
N LEU A 391 -3.49 29.70 2.34
CA LEU A 391 -4.65 29.13 1.65
C LEU A 391 -5.61 30.27 1.33
N HIS A 392 -6.01 30.40 0.07
CA HIS A 392 -6.98 31.40 -0.39
C HIS A 392 -8.22 30.69 -0.94
N ASN A 393 -9.40 31.13 -0.54
CA ASN A 393 -10.64 30.56 -1.05
C ASN A 393 -10.86 31.01 -2.51
N LYS A 394 -11.32 30.10 -3.37
CA LYS A 394 -11.51 30.36 -4.80
C LYS A 394 -12.70 31.29 -5.09
N GLU A 395 -13.70 31.28 -4.21
CA GLU A 395 -14.98 31.97 -4.42
C GLU A 395 -15.17 33.15 -3.45
N THR A 396 -14.46 33.16 -2.33
CA THR A 396 -14.57 34.19 -1.30
C THR A 396 -13.21 34.84 -1.02
N GLU A 397 -13.21 36.00 -0.35
CA GLU A 397 -11.98 36.65 0.10
C GLU A 397 -11.37 35.99 1.36
N GLU A 398 -11.86 34.80 1.75
CA GLU A 398 -11.35 34.09 2.93
C GLU A 398 -9.93 33.60 2.68
N MET A 399 -9.02 33.92 3.62
CA MET A 399 -7.63 33.52 3.53
C MET A 399 -7.06 33.15 4.89
N HIS A 400 -6.18 32.15 4.89
CA HIS A 400 -5.54 31.61 6.09
C HIS A 400 -4.02 31.60 5.90
N LEU A 401 -3.28 32.00 6.92
CA LEU A 401 -1.81 32.09 6.87
C LEU A 401 -1.18 31.00 7.73
N PHE A 402 -0.22 30.27 7.17
CA PHE A 402 0.46 29.14 7.80
C PHE A 402 1.96 29.38 7.90
N PHE A 403 2.57 28.88 8.98
CA PHE A 403 4.00 29.01 9.26
C PHE A 403 4.57 27.65 9.68
N ALA A 404 5.51 27.16 8.87
CA ALA A 404 6.34 26.01 9.22
C ALA A 404 7.56 26.45 10.05
N LYS A 405 8.13 25.55 10.86
CA LYS A 405 9.32 25.91 11.65
C LYS A 405 10.58 25.95 10.77
N LYS A 406 10.64 25.08 9.77
CA LYS A 406 11.78 24.94 8.84
C LYS A 406 11.34 25.04 7.38
N LEU A 407 12.27 25.45 6.52
CA LEU A 407 12.04 25.48 5.06
C LEU A 407 11.68 24.11 4.51
N GLU A 408 12.35 23.05 4.98
CA GLU A 408 12.05 21.66 4.59
C GLU A 408 10.61 21.26 4.91
N GLU A 409 10.07 21.71 6.04
CA GLU A 409 8.67 21.46 6.41
C GLU A 409 7.71 22.22 5.50
N LYS A 410 8.00 23.50 5.18
CA LYS A 410 7.22 24.27 4.20
C LYS A 410 7.18 23.54 2.86
N LEU A 411 8.33 23.09 2.35
CA LEU A 411 8.43 22.38 1.08
C LEU A 411 7.67 21.04 1.09
N ARG A 412 7.70 20.32 2.22
CA ARG A 412 6.90 19.07 2.39
C ARG A 412 5.40 19.36 2.37
N TRP A 413 4.93 20.40 3.05
CA TRP A 413 3.52 20.82 3.00
C TRP A 413 3.09 21.23 1.59
N LEU A 414 3.86 22.07 0.90
CA LEU A 414 3.57 22.48 -0.47
C LEU A 414 3.55 21.28 -1.43
N ARG A 415 4.40 20.27 -1.22
CA ARG A 415 4.34 19.03 -1.99
C ARG A 415 3.08 18.22 -1.66
N ALA A 416 2.74 18.10 -0.37
CA ALA A 416 1.57 17.37 0.07
C ALA A 416 0.26 17.93 -0.52
N PHE A 417 0.10 19.25 -0.57
CA PHE A 417 -1.08 19.86 -1.21
C PHE A 417 -1.13 19.61 -2.73
N ARG A 418 0.02 19.59 -3.42
CA ARG A 418 0.06 19.24 -4.85
C ARG A 418 -0.35 17.78 -5.06
N GLU A 419 0.13 16.88 -4.21
CA GLU A 419 -0.23 15.46 -4.29
C GLU A 419 -1.71 15.24 -3.98
N GLU A 420 -2.26 15.97 -3.02
CA GLU A 420 -3.68 15.95 -2.68
C GLU A 420 -4.56 16.39 -3.85
N ARG A 421 -4.24 17.52 -4.50
CA ARG A 421 -4.97 17.96 -5.70
C ARG A 421 -4.82 17.03 -6.89
N LYS A 422 -3.67 16.35 -7.02
CA LYS A 422 -3.44 15.34 -8.05
C LYS A 422 -4.29 14.10 -7.79
N MET A 423 -4.31 13.62 -6.54
CA MET A 423 -5.10 12.48 -6.09
C MET A 423 -6.59 12.69 -6.33
N VAL A 424 -7.16 13.82 -5.89
CA VAL A 424 -8.58 14.14 -6.10
C VAL A 424 -8.97 14.11 -7.58
N LYS A 425 -8.15 14.72 -8.46
CA LYS A 425 -8.40 14.70 -9.92
C LYS A 425 -8.33 13.30 -10.52
N GLU A 426 -7.41 12.47 -10.04
CA GLU A 426 -7.27 11.09 -10.52
C GLU A 426 -8.44 10.21 -10.05
N ASP A 427 -8.85 10.36 -8.78
CA ASP A 427 -9.97 9.65 -8.18
C ASP A 427 -11.30 10.02 -8.86
N GLU A 428 -11.54 11.30 -9.15
CA GLU A 428 -12.70 11.75 -9.94
C GLU A 428 -12.68 11.17 -11.37
N LYS A 429 -11.51 11.13 -12.01
CA LYS A 429 -11.36 10.60 -13.37
C LYS A 429 -11.68 9.10 -13.44
N ILE A 430 -11.27 8.33 -12.44
CA ILE A 430 -11.49 6.87 -12.40
C ILE A 430 -12.82 6.50 -11.73
N GLY A 431 -13.56 7.47 -11.18
CA GLY A 431 -14.78 7.22 -10.42
C GLY A 431 -14.52 6.41 -9.15
N PHE A 432 -13.39 6.66 -8.48
CA PHE A 432 -13.08 5.97 -7.24
C PHE A 432 -13.95 6.51 -6.10
N GLU A 433 -14.72 5.60 -5.48
CA GLU A 433 -15.52 5.88 -4.29
C GLU A 433 -15.28 4.81 -3.22
N ILE A 434 -15.31 5.24 -1.95
CA ILE A 434 -15.35 4.32 -0.82
C ILE A 434 -16.76 3.73 -0.75
N SER A 435 -16.87 2.40 -0.83
CA SER A 435 -18.18 1.75 -0.77
C SER A 435 -18.83 1.92 0.61
N GLU A 436 -20.15 2.00 0.64
CA GLU A 436 -20.92 2.07 1.89
C GLU A 436 -20.66 0.86 2.82
N ASN A 437 -20.35 -0.30 2.26
CA ASN A 437 -19.98 -1.48 3.04
C ASN A 437 -18.65 -1.28 3.77
N GLN A 438 -17.64 -0.69 3.11
CA GLN A 438 -16.34 -0.40 3.72
C GLN A 438 -16.47 0.63 4.84
N LYS A 439 -17.27 1.70 4.65
CA LYS A 439 -17.55 2.68 5.71
C LYS A 439 -18.21 2.02 6.92
N ARG A 440 -19.23 1.18 6.69
CA ARG A 440 -19.91 0.42 7.76
C ARG A 440 -18.98 -0.53 8.49
N GLN A 441 -18.10 -1.23 7.77
CA GLN A 441 -17.12 -2.14 8.35
C GLN A 441 -16.15 -1.40 9.27
N ALA A 442 -15.60 -0.28 8.83
CA ALA A 442 -14.71 0.55 9.64
C ALA A 442 -15.39 1.09 10.90
N ALA A 443 -16.63 1.57 10.78
CA ALA A 443 -17.43 1.99 11.93
C ALA A 443 -17.72 0.84 12.92
N MET A 444 -17.89 -0.39 12.43
CA MET A 444 -18.05 -1.58 13.29
C MET A 444 -16.75 -1.96 14.01
N THR A 445 -15.59 -1.82 13.35
CA THR A 445 -14.27 -2.05 13.94
C THR A 445 -14.05 -1.10 15.13
N VAL A 446 -14.36 0.20 14.97
CA VAL A 446 -14.29 1.19 16.05
C VAL A 446 -15.14 0.77 17.25
N LYS A 447 -16.42 0.40 17.01
CA LYS A 447 -17.34 -0.03 18.09
C LYS A 447 -16.84 -1.25 18.86
N LYS A 448 -16.19 -2.21 18.19
CA LYS A 448 -15.59 -3.39 18.85
C LYS A 448 -14.43 -2.99 19.77
N VAL A 449 -13.53 -2.14 19.30
CA VAL A 449 -12.36 -1.69 20.07
C VAL A 449 -12.78 -0.85 21.28
N SER A 450 -13.77 0.05 21.13
CA SER A 450 -14.30 0.85 22.24
C SER A 450 -14.96 0.00 23.33
N LYS A 451 -15.73 -1.04 22.94
CA LYS A 451 -16.32 -1.99 23.90
C LYS A 451 -15.26 -2.77 24.68
N GLN A 452 -14.17 -3.18 24.04
CA GLN A 452 -13.05 -3.86 24.72
C GLN A 452 -12.28 -2.95 25.66
N LYS A 453 -12.17 -1.65 25.34
CA LYS A 453 -11.49 -0.65 26.18
C LYS A 453 -12.40 -0.02 27.25
N GLY A 454 -13.67 -0.39 27.32
CA GLY A 454 -14.63 0.17 28.28
C GLY A 454 -14.96 1.66 28.05
N VAL A 455 -14.67 2.20 26.86
CA VAL A 455 -14.91 3.61 26.52
C VAL A 455 -16.28 3.73 25.85
N SER A 456 -17.26 4.29 26.55
CA SER A 456 -18.61 4.49 26.02
C SER A 456 -18.67 5.80 25.21
N TYR A 457 -19.04 5.68 23.94
CA TYR A 457 -19.41 6.82 23.10
C TYR A 457 -20.77 7.34 23.52
N SER A 458 -20.82 8.49 24.19
CA SER A 458 -22.04 9.30 24.21
C SER A 458 -22.05 10.15 22.93
N LYS A 459 -22.84 9.74 21.93
CA LYS A 459 -23.34 10.71 20.94
C LYS A 459 -24.17 11.70 21.75
N SER A 460 -23.70 12.94 21.88
CA SER A 460 -24.49 14.04 22.41
C SER A 460 -25.64 14.32 21.45
N VAL A 461 -26.80 13.71 21.73
CA VAL A 461 -28.07 14.20 21.21
C VAL A 461 -28.35 15.53 21.92
N PRO A 462 -28.70 16.62 21.23
CA PRO A 462 -29.09 17.85 21.89
C PRO A 462 -30.25 17.58 22.85
N PRO A 463 -30.32 18.21 24.03
CA PRO A 463 -31.49 18.08 24.89
C PRO A 463 -32.73 18.52 24.09
N ALA A 464 -33.68 17.60 23.90
CA ALA A 464 -34.99 17.97 23.40
C ALA A 464 -35.66 18.84 24.46
N TYR A 465 -35.78 20.14 24.21
CA TYR A 465 -36.60 21.02 25.04
C TYR A 465 -38.06 20.59 24.88
N PRO A 466 -38.81 20.33 25.98
CA PRO A 466 -40.25 20.17 25.90
C PRO A 466 -40.87 21.50 25.44
N PRO A 467 -41.96 21.48 24.66
CA PRO A 467 -42.67 22.70 24.28
C PRO A 467 -43.26 23.38 25.54
N PRO A 468 -43.47 24.71 25.53
CA PRO A 468 -44.01 25.44 26.68
C PRO A 468 -45.43 24.95 26.97
N GLN A 469 -45.70 24.56 28.22
CA GLN A 469 -47.07 24.34 28.70
C GLN A 469 -47.64 25.64 29.25
N ASP A 470 -48.84 25.99 28.79
CA ASP A 470 -49.62 27.13 29.28
C ASP A 470 -49.98 27.01 30.78
N PRO A 471 -50.15 28.13 31.50
CA PRO A 471 -50.28 28.14 32.95
C PRO A 471 -51.73 27.96 33.42
N LEU A 472 -51.97 27.03 34.34
CA LEU A 472 -53.11 26.92 35.27
C LEU A 472 -52.83 25.66 36.13
N ASN A 473 -53.06 25.55 37.45
CA ASN A 473 -53.73 26.37 38.44
C ASN A 473 -53.23 25.91 39.84
N GLN A 474 -53.39 26.75 40.86
CA GLN A 474 -52.98 26.50 42.26
C GLN A 474 -53.61 25.24 42.88
N GLY A 475 -52.86 24.50 43.72
CA GLY A 475 -53.45 23.45 44.57
C GLY A 475 -52.48 22.61 45.40
N GLN A 476 -52.20 23.06 46.62
CA GLN A 476 -51.98 22.29 47.87
C GLN A 476 -50.75 21.37 48.05
N TYR A 477 -49.97 21.75 49.07
CA TYR A 477 -48.96 20.98 49.80
C TYR A 477 -49.55 19.75 50.51
N MET A 478 -48.79 18.64 50.54
CA MET A 478 -48.70 17.75 51.71
C MET A 478 -47.29 17.15 51.83
N VAL A 479 -46.65 17.40 52.98
CA VAL A 479 -45.45 16.73 53.48
C VAL A 479 -45.91 15.64 54.45
N THR A 480 -45.33 14.45 54.39
CA THR A 480 -45.41 13.47 55.48
C THR A 480 -44.04 12.86 55.75
N ASP A 481 -43.57 13.09 56.98
CA ASP A 481 -42.43 12.43 57.62
C ASP A 481 -42.71 10.95 57.94
N GLY A 482 -41.66 10.13 57.94
CA GLY A 482 -41.73 8.73 58.39
C GLY A 482 -40.35 8.06 58.41
N ILE A 483 -39.65 8.21 59.53
CA ILE A 483 -38.34 7.60 59.85
C ILE A 483 -38.50 6.10 60.14
N SER A 484 -37.62 5.27 59.56
CA SER A 484 -37.10 4.07 60.24
C SER A 484 -35.68 3.74 59.75
N GLN A 485 -34.81 3.43 60.71
CA GLN A 485 -33.35 3.41 60.61
C GLN A 485 -32.83 1.95 60.57
N SER A 486 -31.68 1.79 59.90
CA SER A 486 -30.63 0.78 60.18
C SER A 486 -30.80 -0.65 59.61
N GLN A 487 -30.08 -0.93 58.52
CA GLN A 487 -29.26 -2.15 58.41
C GLN A 487 -27.99 -1.84 57.61
N VAL A 488 -26.86 -1.97 58.32
CA VAL A 488 -25.49 -1.95 57.80
C VAL A 488 -25.29 -3.21 56.95
N PHE A 489 -24.91 -3.04 55.68
CA PHE A 489 -24.36 -4.15 54.89
C PHE A 489 -22.93 -3.80 54.46
N GLU A 490 -22.05 -4.68 54.91
CA GLU A 490 -20.61 -4.73 54.74
C GLU A 490 -20.25 -4.97 53.26
N PHE A 491 -19.33 -4.17 52.71
CA PHE A 491 -18.78 -4.40 51.37
C PHE A 491 -17.79 -5.58 51.42
N THR A 492 -18.18 -6.75 50.93
CA THR A 492 -17.24 -7.82 50.58
C THR A 492 -16.61 -7.55 49.22
N GLU A 493 -15.29 -7.36 49.19
CA GLU A 493 -14.48 -7.33 47.97
C GLU A 493 -14.58 -8.65 47.18
N PRO A 494 -14.73 -8.62 45.84
CA PRO A 494 -14.50 -9.80 45.02
C PRO A 494 -13.00 -10.04 44.79
N ARG A 495 -12.60 -11.27 45.11
CA ARG A 495 -11.25 -11.84 45.05
C ARG A 495 -10.52 -11.59 43.72
N ARG A 496 -9.28 -11.11 43.82
CA ARG A 496 -8.24 -11.23 42.78
C ARG A 496 -7.94 -12.72 42.53
N SER A 497 -8.28 -13.22 41.35
CA SER A 497 -7.75 -14.47 40.83
C SER A 497 -6.34 -14.23 40.32
N GLN A 498 -5.35 -14.81 41.00
CA GLN A 498 -3.98 -14.95 40.51
C GLN A 498 -3.97 -16.05 39.45
N ALA A 499 -3.69 -15.69 38.21
CA ALA A 499 -3.29 -16.66 37.19
C ALA A 499 -1.81 -17.03 37.42
N PRO A 500 -1.44 -18.32 37.54
CA PRO A 500 -0.05 -18.74 37.53
C PRO A 500 0.43 -18.90 36.09
N PHE A 501 1.75 -18.96 35.94
CA PHE A 501 2.46 -19.66 34.84
C PHE A 501 3.06 -18.81 33.71
N TRP A 502 4.12 -18.07 34.06
CA TRP A 502 5.32 -17.97 33.22
C TRP A 502 6.52 -18.30 34.10
N GLN A 503 7.19 -19.44 33.84
CA GLN A 503 8.62 -19.66 34.14
C GLN A 503 9.12 -20.96 33.50
N ASN A 504 10.34 -20.88 32.95
CA ASN A 504 11.22 -21.93 32.45
C ASN A 504 10.97 -22.45 31.03
N PHE A 505 11.80 -22.02 30.08
CA PHE A 505 12.95 -22.83 29.64
C PHE A 505 14.02 -21.92 29.01
N SER A 506 15.03 -21.61 29.82
CA SER A 506 16.34 -21.15 29.37
C SER A 506 17.39 -22.01 30.06
N ARG A 507 18.36 -22.50 29.27
CA ARG A 507 19.56 -23.28 29.58
C ARG A 507 19.41 -24.81 29.53
N LEU A 508 19.95 -25.41 28.46
CA LEU A 508 21.15 -26.25 28.54
C LEU A 508 21.98 -26.04 27.24
N THR A 509 23.30 -26.08 27.42
CA THR A 509 24.37 -25.47 26.60
C THR A 509 25.10 -26.53 25.71
N PRO A 510 26.38 -26.39 25.28
CA PRO A 510 26.79 -26.40 23.86
C PRO A 510 27.70 -27.59 23.46
N PHE A 511 28.12 -27.59 22.18
CA PHE A 511 29.39 -28.08 21.58
C PHE A 511 29.33 -29.18 20.50
N LYS A 512 30.02 -28.85 19.39
CA LYS A 512 30.85 -29.69 18.47
C LYS A 512 30.14 -30.87 17.79
N LYS A 513 30.25 -31.07 16.48
CA LYS A 513 31.36 -30.81 15.55
C LYS A 513 30.82 -30.79 14.12
#